data_AF-A0AAW2ZIE3-F1
#
_entry.id   AF-A0AAW2ZIE3-F1
#
_cell.length_a   1.000
_cell.length_b   1.000
_cell.length_c   1.000
_cell.angle_alpha   90.00
_cell.angle_beta   90.00
_cell.angle_gamma   90.00
#
_symmetry.space_group_name_H-M   'P 1'
#
loop_
_entity.id
_entity.type
_entity.pdbx_description
1 polymer ?
#
loop_
_entity_poly.entity_id
_entity_poly.type
_entity_poly.pdbx_seq_one_letter_code
_entity_poly.pdbx_strand_id
1 'polypeptide(L)'
;MISRNTRTTVGILSRSIIPLHNNYAKSISIKKPLPKKTITRRADSDDQKREEKTIHEVKQDTLKDLFREAQHLFAVRRYAEAVKIWDEYINHTKGSYEAYLSRSCAKYYQASHIHGFSQSHVLKVFDLLQSAYEDAKMALSINPYSPEAYRILYDVDVRLGRNKTADKDMKNLLLLSSLYQPEFGEPDLYP
;
A
#
# COMPACT_ATOMS: atom_id res chain seq x y z
N MET A 1 22.37 -21.99 52.91
CA MET A 1 22.37 -23.39 52.41
C MET A 1 22.59 -23.38 50.90
N ILE A 2 23.06 -24.47 50.31
CA ILE A 2 23.41 -24.56 48.88
C ILE A 2 22.39 -25.42 48.15
N SER A 3 21.96 -25.01 46.96
CA SER A 3 21.67 -25.93 45.86
C SER A 3 21.90 -25.24 44.50
N ARG A 4 22.14 -26.03 43.46
CA ARG A 4 22.41 -25.61 42.07
C ARG A 4 21.65 -26.54 41.13
N ASN A 5 21.35 -26.07 39.91
CA ASN A 5 21.49 -26.78 38.62
C ASN A 5 21.07 -25.79 37.51
N THR A 6 21.92 -25.34 36.58
CA THR A 6 22.51 -26.03 35.39
C THR A 6 21.45 -26.45 34.35
N ARG A 7 21.45 -25.88 33.13
CA ARG A 7 22.26 -26.21 31.91
C ARG A 7 21.83 -27.57 31.30
N THR A 8 21.83 -27.84 29.98
CA THR A 8 22.35 -27.16 28.76
C THR A 8 21.29 -27.39 27.62
N THR A 9 21.37 -27.15 26.30
CA THR A 9 22.42 -26.95 25.26
C THR A 9 21.82 -26.19 24.05
N VAL A 10 22.64 -25.77 23.07
CA VAL A 10 22.21 -25.22 21.76
C VAL A 10 22.49 -26.26 20.65
N GLY A 11 21.61 -26.38 19.65
CA GLY A 11 21.80 -27.21 18.45
C GLY A 11 22.19 -26.38 17.21
N ILE A 12 23.07 -26.91 16.35
CA ILE A 12 23.69 -26.17 15.24
C ILE A 12 23.30 -26.77 13.87
N LEU A 13 23.27 -25.91 12.85
CA LEU A 13 23.12 -26.21 11.41
C LEU A 13 23.99 -27.39 10.94
N SER A 14 23.53 -28.15 9.93
CA SER A 14 24.12 -28.15 8.57
C SER A 14 23.67 -29.30 7.65
N ARG A 15 23.81 -29.03 6.34
CA ARG A 15 24.11 -29.92 5.20
C ARG A 15 22.98 -30.21 4.19
N SER A 16 23.18 -29.63 3.00
CA SER A 16 22.64 -30.05 1.71
C SER A 16 23.23 -31.40 1.26
N ILE A 17 22.58 -32.08 0.30
CA ILE A 17 23.20 -32.89 -0.76
C ILE A 17 22.17 -33.12 -1.87
N ILE A 18 22.63 -33.15 -3.13
CA ILE A 18 21.86 -33.51 -4.34
C ILE A 18 22.54 -34.73 -4.98
N PRO A 19 21.76 -35.71 -5.47
CA PRO A 19 22.20 -36.59 -6.54
C PRO A 19 21.45 -36.30 -7.86
N LEU A 20 22.19 -36.25 -8.96
CA LEU A 20 21.68 -36.31 -10.34
C LEU A 20 21.95 -37.71 -10.93
N HIS A 21 21.38 -37.99 -12.10
CA HIS A 21 21.61 -39.20 -12.94
C HIS A 21 21.01 -40.52 -12.38
N ASN A 22 20.69 -41.55 -13.19
CA ASN A 22 20.94 -41.77 -14.62
C ASN A 22 19.95 -42.76 -15.31
N ASN A 23 20.20 -43.02 -16.62
CA ASN A 23 19.90 -44.26 -17.38
C ASN A 23 18.51 -44.53 -18.02
N TYR A 24 18.38 -44.06 -19.27
CA TYR A 24 18.28 -44.86 -20.52
C TYR A 24 17.38 -46.11 -20.70
N ALA A 25 16.72 -46.11 -21.88
CA ALA A 25 16.28 -47.25 -22.72
C ALA A 25 15.06 -48.08 -22.22
N LYS A 26 14.12 -48.53 -23.09
CA LYS A 26 14.28 -49.04 -24.48
C LYS A 26 13.05 -48.71 -25.37
N SER A 27 13.19 -48.93 -26.69
CA SER A 27 12.21 -48.57 -27.74
C SER A 27 11.24 -49.70 -28.15
N ILE A 28 9.99 -49.35 -28.49
CA ILE A 28 9.07 -50.15 -29.33
C ILE A 28 8.46 -49.22 -30.40
N SER A 29 8.05 -49.77 -31.55
CA SER A 29 7.97 -49.05 -32.83
C SER A 29 6.55 -48.81 -33.39
N ILE A 30 6.44 -47.75 -34.20
CA ILE A 30 5.40 -47.46 -35.22
C ILE A 30 3.92 -47.42 -34.79
N LYS A 31 3.36 -46.19 -34.86
CA LYS A 31 2.23 -45.88 -35.75
C LYS A 31 2.39 -44.45 -36.27
N LYS A 32 2.32 -44.23 -37.59
CA LYS A 32 2.42 -42.89 -38.19
C LYS A 32 1.17 -42.08 -37.82
N PRO A 33 1.28 -40.89 -37.19
CA PRO A 33 0.19 -39.92 -37.19
C PRO A 33 0.00 -39.40 -38.62
N LEU A 34 -1.25 -39.24 -39.05
CA LEU A 34 -1.59 -38.49 -40.25
C LEU A 34 -1.10 -37.03 -40.13
N PRO A 35 -0.79 -36.34 -41.24
CA PRO A 35 -0.44 -34.92 -41.19
C PRO A 35 -1.62 -34.14 -40.59
N LYS A 36 -1.45 -33.67 -39.36
CA LYS A 36 -2.41 -32.76 -38.72
C LYS A 36 -2.50 -31.52 -39.60
N LYS A 37 -3.68 -31.24 -40.16
CA LYS A 37 -3.95 -29.94 -40.79
C LYS A 37 -3.60 -28.85 -39.79
N THR A 38 -2.65 -27.98 -40.13
CA THR A 38 -2.42 -26.74 -39.39
C THR A 38 -3.60 -25.81 -39.65
N ILE A 39 -4.72 -26.06 -38.97
CA ILE A 39 -5.80 -25.10 -38.86
C ILE A 39 -5.22 -23.92 -38.07
N THR A 40 -4.95 -22.83 -38.77
CA THR A 40 -4.46 -21.60 -38.17
C THR A 40 -5.54 -21.02 -37.26
N ARG A 41 -5.41 -21.25 -35.95
CA ARG A 41 -6.18 -20.61 -34.88
C ARG A 41 -5.92 -19.10 -34.93
N ARG A 42 -6.69 -18.40 -35.76
CA ARG A 42 -6.74 -16.93 -35.84
C ARG A 42 -8.01 -16.34 -35.23
N ALA A 43 -9.08 -17.13 -35.09
CA ALA A 43 -10.30 -16.72 -34.38
C ALA A 43 -10.05 -16.61 -32.86
N ASP A 44 -9.51 -17.67 -32.25
CA ASP A 44 -9.23 -17.80 -30.81
C ASP A 44 -8.41 -16.62 -30.24
N SER A 45 -7.57 -16.00 -31.09
CA SER A 45 -6.75 -14.81 -30.77
C SER A 45 -7.58 -13.59 -30.35
N ASP A 46 -8.69 -13.33 -31.04
CA ASP A 46 -9.35 -12.02 -30.95
C ASP A 46 -10.55 -12.06 -30.00
N ASP A 47 -11.15 -13.23 -29.78
CA ASP A 47 -12.07 -13.45 -28.68
C ASP A 47 -11.33 -13.48 -27.32
N GLN A 48 -10.16 -14.13 -27.22
CA GLN A 48 -9.35 -14.08 -25.99
C GLN A 48 -8.95 -12.63 -25.63
N LYS A 49 -8.58 -11.79 -26.61
CA LYS A 49 -8.32 -10.36 -26.37
C LYS A 49 -9.57 -9.59 -25.91
N ARG A 50 -10.77 -9.96 -26.39
CA ARG A 50 -12.04 -9.36 -25.93
C ARG A 50 -12.33 -9.74 -24.48
N GLU A 51 -12.11 -11.00 -24.11
CA GLU A 51 -12.23 -11.45 -22.72
C GLU A 51 -11.21 -10.74 -21.81
N GLU A 52 -9.93 -10.72 -22.18
CA GLU A 52 -8.87 -10.04 -21.42
C GLU A 52 -9.15 -8.53 -21.26
N LYS A 53 -9.62 -7.86 -22.30
CA LYS A 53 -10.06 -6.45 -22.24
C LYS A 53 -11.24 -6.26 -21.28
N THR A 54 -12.27 -7.11 -21.39
CA THR A 54 -13.47 -7.04 -20.54
C THR A 54 -13.11 -7.28 -19.06
N ILE A 55 -12.24 -8.26 -18.78
CA ILE A 55 -11.71 -8.55 -17.44
C ILE A 55 -10.90 -7.37 -16.89
N HIS A 56 -10.18 -6.63 -17.74
CA HIS A 56 -9.46 -5.43 -17.32
C HIS A 56 -10.40 -4.25 -17.02
N GLU A 57 -11.41 -4.01 -17.87
CA GLU A 57 -12.40 -2.95 -17.69
C GLU A 57 -13.23 -3.14 -16.41
N VAL A 58 -13.77 -4.34 -16.18
CA VAL A 58 -14.49 -4.68 -14.94
C VAL A 58 -13.63 -4.44 -13.69
N LYS A 59 -12.33 -4.82 -13.73
CA LYS A 59 -11.40 -4.56 -12.63
C LYS A 59 -11.16 -3.07 -12.39
N GLN A 60 -11.08 -2.25 -13.44
CA GLN A 60 -10.94 -0.79 -13.26
C GLN A 60 -12.18 -0.19 -12.59
N ASP A 61 -13.38 -0.64 -12.94
CA ASP A 61 -14.62 -0.10 -12.37
C ASP A 61 -14.81 -0.52 -10.90
N THR A 62 -14.53 -1.79 -10.53
CA THR A 62 -14.47 -2.21 -9.12
C THR A 62 -13.53 -1.32 -8.29
N LEU A 63 -12.37 -0.93 -8.84
CA LEU A 63 -11.43 -0.06 -8.14
C LEU A 63 -11.94 1.38 -8.01
N LYS A 64 -12.62 1.94 -9.03
CA LYS A 64 -13.26 3.26 -8.93
C LYS A 64 -14.30 3.29 -7.82
N ASP A 65 -15.08 2.21 -7.68
CA ASP A 65 -16.14 2.14 -6.68
C ASP A 65 -15.61 1.91 -5.25
N LEU A 66 -14.58 1.07 -5.06
CA LEU A 66 -13.84 0.99 -3.79
C LEU A 66 -13.26 2.37 -3.37
N PHE A 67 -12.66 3.11 -4.30
CA PHE A 67 -12.12 4.44 -4.03
C PHE A 67 -13.21 5.42 -3.58
N ARG A 68 -14.35 5.43 -4.29
CA ARG A 68 -15.53 6.26 -3.96
C ARG A 68 -16.14 5.89 -2.61
N GLU A 69 -16.26 4.60 -2.31
CA GLU A 69 -16.78 4.14 -1.02
C GLU A 69 -15.87 4.57 0.13
N ALA A 70 -14.55 4.40 -0.01
CA ALA A 70 -13.59 4.83 0.99
C ALA A 70 -13.62 6.36 1.23
N GLN A 71 -13.75 7.15 0.17
CA GLN A 71 -13.95 8.61 0.26
C GLN A 71 -15.28 8.97 0.94
N HIS A 72 -16.38 8.31 0.59
CA HIS A 72 -17.69 8.53 1.21
C HIS A 72 -17.65 8.19 2.72
N LEU A 73 -17.12 7.03 3.08
CA LEU A 73 -16.95 6.60 4.48
C LEU A 73 -16.08 7.59 5.28
N PHE A 74 -15.03 8.14 4.66
CA PHE A 74 -14.21 9.19 5.27
C PHE A 74 -15.01 10.49 5.49
N ALA A 75 -15.78 10.93 4.49
CA ALA A 75 -16.61 12.14 4.57
C ALA A 75 -17.69 12.03 5.66
N VAL A 76 -18.33 10.87 5.82
CA VAL A 76 -19.29 10.60 6.91
C VAL A 76 -18.61 10.18 8.23
N ARG A 77 -17.30 10.42 8.38
CA ARG A 77 -16.48 10.19 9.59
C ARG A 77 -16.41 8.73 10.07
N ARG A 78 -16.75 7.75 9.22
CA ARG A 78 -16.60 6.30 9.46
C ARG A 78 -15.16 5.85 9.19
N TYR A 79 -14.19 6.53 9.82
CA TYR A 79 -12.76 6.40 9.51
C TYR A 79 -12.24 4.96 9.61
N ALA A 80 -12.67 4.22 10.64
CA ALA A 80 -12.26 2.82 10.88
C ALA A 80 -12.77 1.83 9.80
N GLU A 81 -13.70 2.26 8.96
CA GLU A 81 -14.25 1.49 7.84
C GLU A 81 -13.62 1.96 6.53
N ALA A 82 -13.47 3.28 6.35
CA ALA A 82 -12.68 3.86 5.25
C ALA A 82 -11.26 3.28 5.19
N VAL A 83 -10.58 3.10 6.33
CA VAL A 83 -9.25 2.44 6.38
C VAL A 83 -9.27 1.03 5.79
N LYS A 84 -10.32 0.23 6.02
CA LYS A 84 -10.41 -1.14 5.48
C LYS A 84 -10.59 -1.15 3.96
N ILE A 85 -11.44 -0.26 3.45
CA ILE A 85 -11.63 -0.13 1.99
C ILE A 85 -10.36 0.41 1.34
N TRP A 86 -9.61 1.31 2.01
CA TRP A 86 -8.27 1.71 1.57
C TRP A 86 -7.24 0.57 1.61
N ASP A 87 -7.27 -0.31 2.63
CA ASP A 87 -6.40 -1.49 2.69
C ASP A 87 -6.66 -2.42 1.49
N GLU A 88 -7.93 -2.67 1.16
CA GLU A 88 -8.34 -3.45 -0.02
C GLU A 88 -7.90 -2.78 -1.33
N TYR A 89 -8.21 -1.49 -1.51
CA TYR A 89 -7.81 -0.72 -2.69
C TYR A 89 -6.27 -0.73 -2.91
N ILE A 90 -5.48 -0.55 -1.84
CA ILE A 90 -4.00 -0.52 -1.91
C ILE A 90 -3.42 -1.90 -2.27
N ASN A 91 -4.07 -3.01 -1.88
CA ASN A 91 -3.63 -4.36 -2.30
C ASN A 91 -3.65 -4.53 -3.83
N HIS A 92 -4.58 -3.86 -4.51
CA HIS A 92 -4.71 -3.85 -5.97
C HIS A 92 -3.91 -2.74 -6.66
N THR A 93 -3.73 -1.58 -6.01
CA THR A 93 -3.20 -0.34 -6.62
C THR A 93 -1.84 0.10 -6.05
N LYS A 94 -1.01 -0.87 -5.65
CA LYS A 94 0.32 -0.68 -5.04
C LYS A 94 1.12 0.45 -5.72
N GLY A 95 1.24 1.57 -5.02
CA GLY A 95 1.87 2.80 -5.55
C GLY A 95 0.93 3.97 -5.82
N SER A 96 -0.38 3.88 -5.54
CA SER A 96 -1.27 5.06 -5.54
C SER A 96 -0.94 5.99 -4.37
N TYR A 97 -0.45 7.19 -4.71
CA TYR A 97 -0.18 8.28 -3.77
C TYR A 97 -1.46 8.69 -3.01
N GLU A 98 -2.57 8.83 -3.74
CA GLU A 98 -3.88 9.24 -3.21
C GLU A 98 -4.40 8.26 -2.18
N ALA A 99 -4.23 6.95 -2.39
CA ALA A 99 -4.69 5.92 -1.47
C ALA A 99 -3.87 5.88 -0.18
N TYR A 100 -2.53 5.94 -0.27
CA TYR A 100 -1.68 6.03 0.92
C TYR A 100 -1.98 7.31 1.72
N LEU A 101 -2.13 8.46 1.05
CA LEU A 101 -2.46 9.71 1.72
C LEU A 101 -3.86 9.66 2.37
N SER A 102 -4.87 9.17 1.65
CA SER A 102 -6.24 9.07 2.17
C SER A 102 -6.34 8.09 3.35
N ARG A 103 -5.60 6.97 3.31
CA ARG A 103 -5.50 6.03 4.43
C ARG A 103 -4.77 6.64 5.63
N SER A 104 -3.70 7.41 5.39
CA SER A 104 -2.99 8.16 6.43
C SER A 104 -3.92 9.14 7.14
N CYS A 105 -4.64 9.99 6.38
CA CYS A 105 -5.64 10.90 6.92
C CYS A 105 -6.72 10.15 7.72
N ALA A 106 -7.25 9.05 7.19
CA ALA A 106 -8.27 8.26 7.88
C ALA A 106 -7.78 7.71 9.23
N LYS A 107 -6.55 7.16 9.29
CA LYS A 107 -5.91 6.69 10.53
C LYS A 107 -5.66 7.82 11.53
N TYR A 108 -5.17 8.98 11.07
CA TYR A 108 -4.98 10.17 11.91
C TYR A 108 -6.30 10.65 12.53
N TYR A 109 -7.35 10.83 11.72
CA TYR A 109 -8.65 11.26 12.23
C TYR A 109 -9.30 10.20 13.13
N GLN A 110 -9.12 8.90 12.85
CA GLN A 110 -9.53 7.82 13.75
C GLN A 110 -8.83 7.94 15.12
N ALA A 111 -7.53 8.23 15.15
CA ALA A 111 -6.79 8.49 16.38
C ALA A 111 -7.22 9.77 17.13
N SER A 112 -7.86 10.73 16.45
CA SER A 112 -8.46 11.93 17.07
C SER A 112 -9.83 11.68 17.72
N HIS A 113 -10.55 10.63 17.30
CA HIS A 113 -11.89 10.29 17.79
C HIS A 113 -11.89 9.15 18.84
N ILE A 114 -10.72 8.69 19.28
CA ILE A 114 -10.60 7.80 20.45
C ILE A 114 -10.52 8.67 21.71
N HIS A 115 -11.50 8.50 22.61
CA HIS A 115 -11.61 9.27 23.84
C HIS A 115 -11.40 8.39 25.09
N GLY A 116 -10.94 9.00 26.19
CA GLY A 116 -10.68 8.31 27.46
C GLY A 116 -9.24 7.82 27.62
N PHE A 117 -8.82 7.70 28.89
CA PHE A 117 -7.42 7.57 29.30
C PHE A 117 -7.01 6.14 29.74
N SER A 118 -7.70 5.11 29.25
CA SER A 118 -7.28 3.73 29.50
C SER A 118 -6.00 3.40 28.73
N GLN A 119 -5.16 2.52 29.28
CA GLN A 119 -3.91 2.11 28.64
C GLN A 119 -4.14 1.53 27.23
N SER A 120 -5.24 0.80 27.03
CA SER A 120 -5.63 0.27 25.72
C SER A 120 -6.03 1.35 24.71
N HIS A 121 -6.62 2.47 25.15
CA HIS A 121 -6.93 3.60 24.27
C HIS A 121 -5.65 4.36 23.90
N VAL A 122 -4.74 4.57 24.86
CA VAL A 122 -3.44 5.23 24.61
C VAL A 122 -2.60 4.44 23.61
N LEU A 123 -2.48 3.12 23.78
CA LEU A 123 -1.77 2.24 22.83
C LEU A 123 -2.41 2.30 21.43
N LYS A 124 -3.73 2.16 21.34
CA LYS A 124 -4.45 2.20 20.05
C LYS A 124 -4.33 3.55 19.33
N VAL A 125 -4.25 4.67 20.07
CA VAL A 125 -3.96 6.00 19.50
C VAL A 125 -2.53 6.06 18.97
N PHE A 126 -1.55 5.53 19.72
CA PHE A 126 -0.15 5.49 19.28
C PHE A 126 0.03 4.63 18.01
N ASP A 127 -0.57 3.44 17.96
CA ASP A 127 -0.51 2.53 16.80
C ASP A 127 -1.11 3.16 15.54
N LEU A 128 -2.27 3.82 15.67
CA LEU A 128 -2.93 4.52 14.56
C LEU A 128 -2.11 5.72 14.07
N LEU A 129 -1.52 6.50 14.98
CA LEU A 129 -0.64 7.62 14.63
C LEU A 129 0.63 7.13 13.93
N GLN A 130 1.31 6.11 14.47
CA GLN A 130 2.50 5.54 13.84
C GLN A 130 2.20 4.97 12.44
N SER A 131 1.06 4.29 12.28
CA SER A 131 0.65 3.76 10.97
C SER A 131 0.19 4.85 9.99
N ALA A 132 -0.34 5.98 10.48
CA ALA A 132 -0.59 7.17 9.66
C ALA A 132 0.71 7.81 9.16
N TYR A 133 1.72 7.96 10.04
CA TYR A 133 3.05 8.48 9.69
C TYR A 133 3.73 7.63 8.61
N GLU A 134 3.65 6.30 8.71
CA GLU A 134 4.17 5.37 7.70
C GLU A 134 3.46 5.53 6.35
N ASP A 135 2.13 5.66 6.34
CA ASP A 135 1.36 5.89 5.11
C ASP A 135 1.67 7.26 4.47
N ALA A 136 1.82 8.33 5.26
CA ALA A 136 2.20 9.64 4.74
C ALA A 136 3.63 9.65 4.17
N LYS A 137 4.55 8.86 4.76
CA LYS A 137 5.87 8.62 4.17
C LYS A 137 5.82 7.81 2.88
N MET A 138 4.92 6.83 2.77
CA MET A 138 4.70 6.11 1.50
C MET A 138 4.15 7.06 0.43
N ALA A 139 3.19 7.92 0.78
CA ALA A 139 2.68 8.97 -0.11
C ALA A 139 3.81 9.90 -0.60
N LEU A 140 4.67 10.40 0.29
CA LEU A 140 5.83 11.22 -0.09
C LEU A 140 6.90 10.48 -0.89
N SER A 141 7.03 9.16 -0.75
CA SER A 141 7.94 8.36 -1.60
C SER A 141 7.47 8.24 -3.05
N ILE A 142 6.19 8.50 -3.31
CA ILE A 142 5.56 8.51 -4.64
C ILE A 142 5.46 9.94 -5.18
N ASN A 143 5.06 10.89 -4.33
CA ASN A 143 4.97 12.32 -4.64
C ASN A 143 5.66 13.17 -3.54
N PRO A 144 6.96 13.49 -3.69
CA PRO A 144 7.72 14.28 -2.72
C PRO A 144 7.23 15.72 -2.54
N TYR A 145 6.37 16.24 -3.43
CA TYR A 145 5.92 17.62 -3.44
C TYR A 145 4.52 17.80 -2.84
N SER A 146 4.00 16.80 -2.13
CA SER A 146 2.69 16.86 -1.46
C SER A 146 2.73 17.70 -0.17
N PRO A 147 2.08 18.88 -0.12
CA PRO A 147 1.99 19.66 1.11
C PRO A 147 1.11 18.94 2.14
N GLU A 148 0.07 18.24 1.67
CA GLU A 148 -0.89 17.53 2.51
C GLU A 148 -0.22 16.36 3.25
N ALA A 149 0.67 15.62 2.61
CA ALA A 149 1.41 14.55 3.28
C ALA A 149 2.39 15.09 4.34
N TYR A 150 3.08 16.22 4.07
CA TYR A 150 3.92 16.88 5.08
C TYR A 150 3.09 17.45 6.25
N ARG A 151 1.89 17.96 5.99
CA ARG A 151 0.95 18.40 7.04
C ARG A 151 0.59 17.25 7.97
N ILE A 152 0.25 16.07 7.43
CA ILE A 152 -0.05 14.89 8.25
C ILE A 152 1.19 14.39 9.01
N LEU A 153 2.40 14.39 8.42
CA LEU A 153 3.62 14.06 9.17
C LEU A 153 3.83 14.99 10.37
N TYR A 154 3.71 16.31 10.15
CA TYR A 154 3.79 17.32 11.21
C TYR A 154 2.75 17.07 12.32
N ASP A 155 1.47 16.97 11.96
CA ASP A 155 0.37 16.80 12.92
C ASP A 155 0.50 15.48 13.71
N VAL A 156 1.00 14.41 13.09
CA VAL A 156 1.27 13.14 13.76
C VAL A 156 2.47 13.26 14.71
N ASP A 157 3.59 13.81 14.26
CA ASP A 157 4.80 13.88 15.09
C ASP A 157 4.65 14.87 16.25
N VAL A 158 3.86 15.95 16.12
CA VAL A 158 3.43 16.78 17.25
C VAL A 158 2.64 15.95 18.27
N ARG A 159 1.66 15.15 17.84
CA ARG A 159 0.87 14.28 18.74
C ARG A 159 1.68 13.14 19.36
N LEU A 160 2.80 12.75 18.75
CA LEU A 160 3.75 11.77 19.26
C LEU A 160 4.92 12.40 20.05
N GLY A 161 4.93 13.73 20.25
CA GLY A 161 5.97 14.46 21.00
C GLY A 161 7.34 14.54 20.30
N ARG A 162 7.40 14.27 18.99
CA ARG A 162 8.61 14.20 18.17
C ARG A 162 8.96 15.56 17.55
N ASN A 163 8.94 16.62 18.36
CA ASN A 163 8.97 18.01 17.92
C ASN A 163 10.08 18.32 16.90
N LYS A 164 11.29 17.76 17.08
CA LYS A 164 12.42 17.96 16.14
C LYS A 164 12.17 17.46 14.71
N THR A 165 11.30 16.46 14.53
CA THR A 165 10.91 15.94 13.22
C THR A 165 9.75 16.77 12.66
N ALA A 166 8.76 17.10 13.50
CA ALA A 166 7.70 18.04 13.15
C ALA A 166 8.27 19.40 12.66
N ASP A 167 9.28 19.96 13.34
CA ASP A 167 10.01 21.18 12.93
C ASP A 167 10.64 21.07 11.52
N LYS A 168 10.99 19.86 11.09
CA LYS A 168 11.56 19.59 9.77
C LYS A 168 10.45 19.50 8.72
N ASP A 169 9.38 18.79 9.00
CA ASP A 169 8.29 18.60 8.04
C ASP A 169 7.40 19.84 7.90
N MET A 170 7.29 20.67 8.94
CA MET A 170 6.79 22.05 8.84
C MET A 170 7.66 22.91 7.92
N LYS A 171 9.00 22.79 7.97
CA LYS A 171 9.88 23.52 7.03
C LYS A 171 9.73 23.05 5.60
N ASN A 172 9.51 21.75 5.37
CA ASN A 172 9.21 21.21 4.05
C ASN A 172 7.86 21.75 3.53
N LEU A 173 6.82 21.74 4.38
CA LEU A 173 5.51 22.32 4.08
C LEU A 173 5.58 23.82 3.74
N LEU A 174 6.30 24.61 4.54
CA LEU A 174 6.49 26.04 4.30
C LEU A 174 7.27 26.31 3.01
N LEU A 175 8.33 25.54 2.73
CA LEU A 175 9.10 25.63 1.49
C LEU A 175 8.18 25.36 0.28
N LEU A 176 7.41 24.28 0.30
CA LEU A 176 6.42 23.99 -0.76
C LEU A 176 5.40 25.12 -0.91
N SER A 177 4.85 25.65 0.19
CA SER A 177 3.88 26.76 0.11
C SER A 177 4.49 28.05 -0.46
N SER A 178 5.78 28.32 -0.21
CA SER A 178 6.49 29.46 -0.82
C SER A 178 6.75 29.27 -2.31
N LEU A 179 7.02 28.04 -2.75
CA LEU A 179 7.17 27.68 -4.17
C LEU A 179 5.83 27.66 -4.94
N TYR A 180 4.70 27.61 -4.23
CA TYR A 180 3.35 27.68 -4.78
C TYR A 180 2.72 29.09 -4.67
N GLN A 181 3.50 30.14 -4.33
CA GLN A 181 3.05 31.51 -4.52
C GLN A 181 2.92 31.78 -6.03
N PRO A 182 1.74 32.17 -6.55
CA PRO A 182 1.63 32.57 -7.95
C PRO A 182 2.34 33.93 -8.13
N GLU A 183 3.48 33.94 -8.82
CA GLU A 183 4.22 35.18 -9.18
C GLU A 183 3.47 36.08 -10.18
N PHE A 184 2.23 35.72 -10.54
CA PHE A 184 1.36 36.49 -11.41
C PHE A 184 0.18 37.02 -10.61
N GLY A 185 0.11 38.35 -10.51
CA GLY A 185 -1.00 39.05 -9.87
C GLY A 185 -2.34 38.80 -10.57
N GLU A 186 -3.41 39.12 -9.87
CA GLU A 186 -4.77 39.09 -10.42
C GLU A 186 -4.81 39.95 -11.71
N PRO A 187 -5.14 39.39 -12.88
CA PRO A 187 -5.50 40.22 -14.02
C PRO A 187 -6.83 40.89 -13.69
N ASP A 188 -6.89 42.23 -13.79
CA ASP A 188 -8.10 43.02 -13.53
C ASP A 188 -9.26 42.58 -14.45
N LEU A 189 -10.08 41.64 -13.96
CA LEU A 189 -11.19 41.03 -14.68
C LEU A 189 -12.55 41.40 -14.05
N TYR A 190 -12.67 42.67 -13.67
CA TYR A 190 -13.94 43.36 -13.46
C TYR A 190 -13.96 44.67 -14.26
N PRO A 191 -14.42 44.62 -15.53
CA PRO A 191 -14.89 45.79 -16.26
C PRO A 191 -16.27 46.27 -15.76
#